data_AF-A0A0E0R091-F1
#
_entry.id   AF-A0A0E0R091-F1
#
_cell.length_a   1.000
_cell.length_b   1.000
_cell.length_c   1.000
_cell.angle_alpha   90.00
_cell.angle_beta   90.00
_cell.angle_gamma   90.00
#
_symmetry.space_group_name_H-M   'P 1'
#
loop_
_entity.id
_entity.type
_entity.pdbx_description
1 polymer ?
#
loop_
_entity_poly.entity_id
_entity_poly.type
_entity_poly.pdbx_seq_one_letter_code
_entity_poly.pdbx_strand_id
1 'polypeptide(L)'
;MVARPVFGCPLPTLPPGPRFPEPRPELLRRQAQLKPETAPALRAAVPGLTDDLVALMMEPPFRSYHPDIVHEPAIYRLNEAVMHFGESIKEIINEEFGDGIMSAIDFYCSVDKVQGADGKDRVVVTFDGKYLPYSEQRSDHMMSRLTRKTS
;
A
#
# COMPACT_ATOMS: atom_id res chain seq x y z
N MET A 1 6.69 33.28 -9.59
CA MET A 1 7.37 33.35 -8.28
C MET A 1 6.29 33.17 -7.21
N VAL A 2 5.80 31.94 -7.06
CA VAL A 2 4.75 31.61 -6.09
C VAL A 2 5.46 31.21 -4.81
N ALA A 3 5.09 31.86 -3.71
CA ALA A 3 5.72 31.69 -2.41
C ALA A 3 5.55 30.24 -1.92
N ARG A 4 6.67 29.59 -1.60
CA ARG A 4 6.67 28.28 -0.92
C ARG A 4 6.11 28.47 0.48
N PRO A 5 5.02 27.81 0.88
CA PRO A 5 4.72 27.68 2.29
C PRO A 5 5.74 26.71 2.88
N VAL A 6 6.66 27.23 3.67
CA VAL A 6 7.58 26.42 4.47
C VAL A 6 6.74 25.78 5.57
N PHE A 7 6.17 24.60 5.31
CA PHE A 7 5.61 23.74 6.35
C PHE A 7 6.76 23.10 7.14
N GLY A 8 7.41 23.91 7.97
CA GLY A 8 8.43 23.49 8.92
C GLY A 8 7.84 22.95 10.21
N CYS A 9 6.82 22.08 10.13
CA CYS A 9 6.46 21.26 11.28
C CYS A 9 7.24 19.95 11.18
N PRO A 10 8.12 19.62 12.13
CA PRO A 10 8.67 18.27 12.19
C PRO A 10 7.49 17.31 12.34
N LEU A 11 7.32 16.41 11.37
CA LEU A 11 6.41 15.28 11.49
C LEU A 11 6.71 14.63 12.84
N PRO A 12 5.71 14.47 13.74
CA PRO A 12 5.94 13.73 14.97
C PRO A 12 6.42 12.34 14.53
N THR A 13 7.63 11.97 14.93
CA THR A 13 8.11 10.59 14.77
C THR A 13 7.19 9.74 15.61
N LEU A 14 6.16 9.19 14.96
CA LEU A 14 5.22 8.31 15.60
C LEU A 14 6.06 7.17 16.19
N PRO A 15 5.99 6.93 17.51
CA PRO A 15 6.66 5.77 18.06
C PRO A 15 6.15 4.53 17.31
N PRO A 16 6.97 3.50 17.06
CA PRO A 16 6.47 2.26 16.51
C PRO A 16 5.40 1.76 17.49
N GLY A 17 4.14 1.94 17.11
CA GLY A 17 2.98 1.44 17.84
C GLY A 17 3.12 -0.08 18.00
N PRO A 18 2.37 -0.69 18.93
CA PRO A 18 2.52 -2.10 19.25
C PRO A 18 2.47 -2.91 17.95
N ARG A 19 3.57 -3.60 17.64
CA ARG A 19 3.62 -4.60 16.56
C ARG A 19 2.51 -5.61 16.87
N PHE A 20 1.45 -5.54 16.08
CA PHE A 20 0.15 -6.11 16.37
C PHE A 20 0.23 -7.61 16.69
N PRO A 21 -0.32 -8.07 17.83
CA PRO A 21 -0.37 -9.48 18.20
C PRO A 21 -1.51 -10.27 17.51
N GLU A 22 -2.26 -9.63 16.61
CA GLU A 22 -3.49 -10.16 16.00
C GLU A 22 -3.30 -10.60 14.53
N PRO A 23 -4.10 -11.54 14.02
CA PRO A 23 -3.94 -12.08 12.66
C PRO A 23 -4.22 -11.02 11.61
N ARG A 24 -3.28 -10.85 10.67
CA ARG A 24 -3.35 -9.90 9.54
C ARG A 24 -4.66 -10.07 8.75
N PRO A 25 -5.56 -9.06 8.71
CA PRO A 25 -6.82 -9.15 7.98
C PRO A 25 -6.63 -9.46 6.49
N GLU A 26 -5.55 -8.97 5.89
CA GLU A 26 -5.20 -9.18 4.48
C GLU A 26 -4.97 -10.66 4.18
N LEU A 27 -4.41 -11.39 5.15
CA LEU A 27 -4.14 -12.81 5.01
C LEU A 27 -5.44 -13.62 5.00
N LEU A 28 -6.35 -13.32 5.93
CA LEU A 28 -7.66 -13.98 6.01
C LEU A 28 -8.55 -13.65 4.81
N ARG A 29 -8.36 -12.48 4.19
CA ARG A 29 -9.06 -12.05 2.98
C ARG A 29 -8.40 -12.53 1.68
N ARG A 30 -7.38 -13.39 1.74
CA ARG A 30 -6.57 -13.84 0.58
C ARG A 30 -5.95 -12.70 -0.25
N GLN A 31 -5.58 -11.60 0.40
CA GLN A 31 -4.83 -10.51 -0.21
C GLN A 31 -3.31 -10.62 0.01
N ALA A 32 -2.89 -11.43 0.99
CA ALA A 32 -1.50 -11.76 1.26
C ALA A 32 -1.27 -13.28 1.26
N GLN A 33 -0.03 -13.70 0.99
CA GLN A 33 0.42 -15.09 1.12
C GLN A 33 0.99 -15.32 2.52
N LEU A 34 0.65 -16.45 3.15
CA LEU A 34 1.29 -16.87 4.39
C LEU A 34 2.73 -17.30 4.11
N LYS A 35 3.70 -16.72 4.82
CA LYS A 35 5.09 -17.16 4.76
C LYS A 35 5.39 -18.19 5.86
N PRO A 36 6.26 -19.18 5.60
CA PRO A 36 6.60 -20.23 6.56
C PRO A 36 6.99 -19.71 7.94
N GLU A 37 7.79 -18.65 8.00
CA GLU A 37 8.24 -18.00 9.23
C GLU A 37 7.08 -17.46 10.09
N THR A 38 5.95 -17.09 9.49
CA THR A 38 4.79 -16.50 10.19
C THR A 38 3.66 -17.49 10.47
N ALA A 39 3.75 -18.72 9.96
CA ALA A 39 2.71 -19.73 10.13
C ALA A 39 2.49 -20.17 11.59
N PRO A 40 3.52 -20.35 12.44
CA PRO A 40 3.32 -20.71 13.85
C PRO A 40 2.56 -19.64 14.62
N ALA A 41 2.85 -18.36 14.38
CA ALA A 41 2.17 -17.24 15.01
C ALA A 41 0.68 -17.18 14.63
N LEU A 42 0.35 -17.43 13.36
CA LEU A 42 -1.04 -17.50 12.91
C LEU A 42 -1.82 -18.64 13.59
N ARG A 43 -1.21 -19.82 13.72
CA ARG A 43 -1.85 -20.98 14.39
C ARG A 43 -2.11 -20.71 15.87
N ALA A 44 -1.21 -19.99 16.54
CA ALA A 44 -1.42 -19.56 17.92
C ALA A 44 -2.59 -18.56 18.04
N ALA A 45 -2.72 -17.64 17.08
CA ALA A 45 -3.80 -16.65 17.06
C ALA A 45 -5.16 -17.24 16.64
N VAL A 46 -5.17 -18.29 15.80
CA VAL A 46 -6.39 -18.93 15.28
C VAL A 46 -6.34 -20.45 15.55
N PRO A 47 -6.70 -20.91 16.77
CA PRO A 47 -6.56 -22.31 17.16
C PRO A 47 -7.41 -23.30 16.34
N GLY A 48 -8.46 -22.83 15.66
CA GLY A 48 -9.35 -23.65 14.83
C GLY A 48 -8.86 -23.88 13.39
N LEU A 49 -7.66 -23.39 13.03
CA LEU A 49 -7.15 -23.46 11.67
C LEU A 49 -6.58 -24.85 11.36
N THR A 50 -7.17 -25.56 10.40
CA THR A 50 -6.71 -26.88 9.97
C THR A 50 -5.42 -26.82 9.16
N ASP A 51 -4.68 -27.93 9.08
CA ASP A 51 -3.45 -28.02 8.30
C ASP A 51 -3.68 -27.76 6.80
N ASP A 52 -4.79 -28.26 6.26
CA ASP A 52 -5.18 -28.03 4.86
C ASP A 52 -5.39 -26.54 4.57
N LEU A 53 -6.01 -25.80 5.51
CA LEU A 53 -6.22 -24.36 5.37
C LEU A 53 -4.90 -23.60 5.44
N VAL A 54 -3.98 -24.00 6.33
CA VAL A 54 -2.64 -23.39 6.39
C VAL A 54 -1.87 -23.64 5.10
N ALA A 55 -1.93 -24.85 4.55
CA ALA A 55 -1.32 -25.18 3.26
C ALA A 55 -1.92 -24.29 2.14
N LEU A 56 -3.24 -24.15 2.08
CA LEU A 56 -3.91 -23.29 1.10
C LEU A 56 -3.53 -21.80 1.26
N MET A 57 -3.32 -21.34 2.48
CA MET A 57 -2.89 -19.95 2.77
C MET A 57 -1.42 -19.69 2.39
N MET A 58 -0.60 -20.73 2.27
CA MET A 58 0.78 -20.65 1.81
C MET A 58 0.92 -20.60 0.29
N GLU A 59 -0.12 -20.93 -0.47
CA GLU A 59 -0.11 -20.77 -1.93
C GLU A 59 -0.27 -19.30 -2.34
N PRO A 60 0.36 -18.85 -3.45
CA PRO A 60 0.13 -17.52 -3.98
C PRO A 60 -1.37 -17.29 -4.24
N PRO A 61 -2.01 -16.30 -3.58
CA PRO A 61 -3.44 -16.11 -3.75
C PRO A 61 -3.75 -15.42 -5.07
N PHE A 62 -4.91 -15.75 -5.64
CA PHE A 62 -5.55 -14.89 -6.62
C PHE A 62 -6.16 -13.69 -5.89
N ARG A 63 -5.48 -12.55 -5.93
CA ARG A 63 -5.92 -11.33 -5.24
C ARG A 63 -7.13 -10.76 -5.95
N SER A 64 -8.26 -10.67 -5.25
CA SER A 64 -9.51 -10.10 -5.73
C SER A 64 -10.28 -9.46 -4.58
N TYR A 65 -11.16 -8.53 -4.89
CA TYR A 65 -12.05 -7.91 -3.91
C TYR A 65 -13.50 -8.03 -4.38
N HIS A 66 -14.45 -7.86 -3.45
CA HIS A 66 -15.87 -7.87 -3.80
C HIS A 66 -16.19 -6.68 -4.71
N PRO A 67 -16.82 -6.86 -5.89
CA PRO A 67 -17.07 -5.75 -6.83
C PRO A 67 -17.80 -4.57 -6.19
N ASP A 68 -18.78 -4.86 -5.33
CA ASP A 68 -19.58 -3.83 -4.66
C ASP A 68 -18.89 -3.19 -3.44
N ILE A 69 -17.62 -3.50 -3.15
CA ILE A 69 -16.92 -2.93 -1.99
C ILE A 69 -16.82 -1.40 -2.07
N VAL A 70 -16.80 -0.85 -3.29
CA VAL A 70 -16.79 0.60 -3.53
C VAL A 70 -18.09 1.29 -3.10
N HIS A 71 -19.17 0.54 -2.90
CA HIS A 71 -20.44 1.05 -2.40
C HIS A 71 -20.54 1.00 -0.88
N GLU A 72 -19.62 0.31 -0.19
CA GLU A 72 -19.58 0.30 1.26
C GLU A 72 -19.19 1.70 1.76
N PRO A 73 -19.96 2.33 2.67
CA PRO A 73 -19.75 3.73 3.05
C PRO A 73 -18.34 4.08 3.55
N ALA A 74 -17.68 3.22 4.33
CA ALA A 74 -16.33 3.51 4.83
C ALA A 74 -15.29 3.47 3.69
N ILE A 75 -15.40 2.51 2.78
CA ILE A 75 -14.53 2.42 1.59
C ILE A 75 -14.83 3.52 0.58
N TYR A 76 -16.11 3.85 0.37
CA TYR A 76 -16.53 4.92 -0.52
C TYR A 76 -15.91 6.27 -0.11
N ARG A 77 -15.91 6.59 1.19
CA ARG A 77 -15.30 7.84 1.69
C ARG A 77 -13.79 7.89 1.51
N LEU A 78 -13.11 6.75 1.68
CA LEU A 78 -11.68 6.68 1.40
C LEU A 78 -11.39 6.88 -0.09
N ASN A 79 -12.18 6.26 -0.97
CA ASN A 79 -12.07 6.46 -2.41
C ASN A 79 -12.32 7.93 -2.80
N GLU A 80 -13.38 8.53 -2.28
CA GLU A 80 -13.73 9.95 -2.48
C GLU A 80 -12.60 10.88 -2.05
N ALA A 81 -11.97 10.63 -0.89
CA ALA A 81 -10.82 11.40 -0.45
C ALA A 81 -9.63 11.28 -1.41
N VAL A 82 -9.29 10.06 -1.86
CA VAL A 82 -8.22 9.83 -2.84
C VAL A 82 -8.52 10.54 -4.17
N MET A 83 -9.77 10.51 -4.63
CA MET A 83 -10.17 11.17 -5.87
C MET A 83 -10.14 12.69 -5.77
N HIS A 84 -10.57 13.27 -4.66
CA HIS A 84 -10.51 14.72 -4.46
C HIS A 84 -9.09 15.26 -4.31
N PHE A 85 -8.21 14.54 -3.60
CA PHE A 85 -6.84 14.98 -3.37
C PHE A 85 -5.83 14.42 -4.37
N GLY A 86 -6.27 13.59 -5.33
CA GLY A 86 -5.39 12.84 -6.23
C GLY A 86 -4.48 13.73 -7.08
N GLU A 87 -5.00 14.84 -7.60
CA GLU A 87 -4.19 15.80 -8.37
C GLU A 87 -3.11 16.45 -7.50
N SER A 88 -3.47 16.91 -6.31
CA SER A 88 -2.52 17.51 -5.36
C SER A 88 -1.46 16.52 -4.88
N ILE A 89 -1.86 15.27 -4.58
CA ILE A 89 -0.93 14.20 -4.19
C ILE A 89 0.05 13.92 -5.34
N LYS A 90 -0.45 13.82 -6.58
CA LYS A 90 0.40 13.62 -7.77
C LYS A 90 1.40 14.76 -7.94
N GLU A 91 0.95 16.00 -7.77
CA GLU A 91 1.81 17.18 -7.90
C GLU A 91 2.91 17.17 -6.84
N ILE A 92 2.57 16.94 -5.56
CA ILE A 92 3.55 16.84 -4.47
C ILE A 92 4.57 15.72 -4.72
N ILE A 93 4.13 14.54 -5.16
CA ILE A 93 5.04 13.44 -5.51
C ILE A 93 6.01 13.88 -6.61
N ASN A 94 5.51 14.55 -7.64
CA ASN A 94 6.33 15.02 -8.75
C ASN A 94 7.30 16.14 -8.34
N GLU A 95 6.89 17.04 -7.45
CA GLU A 95 7.74 18.11 -6.92
C GLU A 95 8.86 17.58 -6.03
N GLU A 96 8.58 16.59 -5.19
CA GLU A 96 9.55 16.07 -4.22
C GLU A 96 10.44 14.94 -4.77
N PHE A 97 9.91 14.07 -5.63
CA PHE A 97 10.58 12.85 -6.10
C PHE A 97 10.85 12.82 -7.62
N GLY A 98 10.12 13.62 -8.40
CA GLY A 98 10.19 13.64 -9.87
C GLY A 98 9.13 12.76 -10.55
N ASP A 99 9.33 12.47 -11.83
CA ASP A 99 8.36 11.71 -12.64
C ASP A 99 8.35 10.22 -12.29
N GLY A 100 7.33 9.78 -11.54
CA GLY A 100 7.18 8.42 -11.07
C GLY A 100 5.87 8.15 -10.35
N ILE A 101 5.83 7.04 -9.61
CA ILE A 101 4.65 6.60 -8.82
C ILE A 101 5.04 6.05 -7.45
N MET A 102 4.09 6.10 -6.52
CA MET A 102 4.13 5.31 -5.29
C MET A 102 3.66 3.87 -5.60
N SER A 103 4.49 2.87 -5.28
CA SER A 103 4.14 1.45 -5.45
C SER A 103 3.01 1.04 -4.52
N ALA A 104 2.08 0.20 -5.03
CA ALA A 104 1.10 -0.53 -4.23
C ALA A 104 1.50 -2.00 -4.01
N ILE A 105 2.74 -2.39 -4.32
CA ILE A 105 3.28 -3.74 -4.14
C ILE A 105 4.29 -3.76 -3.00
N ASP A 106 5.33 -2.92 -3.10
CA ASP A 106 6.23 -2.63 -1.99
C ASP A 106 5.62 -1.49 -1.19
N PHE A 107 4.63 -1.88 -0.38
CA PHE A 107 3.65 -0.99 0.22
C PHE A 107 3.24 -1.47 1.61
N TYR A 108 3.14 -0.52 2.53
CA TYR A 108 2.62 -0.71 3.88
C TYR A 108 1.44 0.22 4.09
N CYS A 109 0.42 -0.31 4.76
CA CYS A 109 -0.78 0.43 5.16
C CYS A 109 -1.00 0.24 6.66
N SER A 110 -1.15 1.34 7.39
CA SER A 110 -1.58 1.31 8.79
C SER A 110 -2.84 2.14 9.00
N VAL A 111 -3.64 1.72 9.98
CA VAL A 111 -4.84 2.42 10.42
C VAL A 111 -4.75 2.61 11.93
N ASP A 112 -4.69 3.87 12.34
CA ASP A 112 -4.49 4.27 13.73
C ASP A 112 -5.66 5.13 14.21
N LYS A 113 -5.97 5.00 15.51
CA LYS A 113 -6.96 5.84 16.19
C LYS A 113 -6.23 6.95 16.94
N VAL A 114 -6.58 8.20 16.66
CA VAL A 114 -6.02 9.37 17.35
C VAL A 114 -7.12 10.26 17.92
N GLN A 115 -6.81 11.05 18.94
CA GLN A 115 -7.71 12.09 19.44
C GLN A 115 -7.47 13.39 18.66
N GLY A 116 -8.52 13.93 18.06
CA GLY A 116 -8.50 15.24 17.42
C GLY A 116 -8.37 16.38 18.42
N ALA A 117 -8.00 17.57 17.94
CA ALA A 117 -7.94 18.78 18.77
C ALA A 117 -9.32 19.17 19.36
N ASP A 118 -10.40 18.70 18.75
CA ASP A 118 -11.78 18.83 19.21
C ASP A 118 -12.19 17.73 20.22
N GLY A 119 -11.26 16.86 20.62
CA GLY A 119 -11.50 15.76 21.56
C GLY A 119 -12.28 14.59 20.96
N LYS A 120 -12.47 14.56 19.63
CA LYS A 120 -13.16 13.46 18.95
C LYS A 120 -12.16 12.43 18.42
N ASP A 121 -12.62 11.19 18.37
CA ASP A 121 -11.91 10.11 17.71
C ASP A 121 -11.71 10.41 16.22
N ARG A 122 -10.48 10.27 15.75
CA ARG A 122 -10.12 10.35 14.32
C ARG A 122 -9.42 9.08 13.89
N VAL A 123 -9.66 8.70 12.65
CA VAL A 123 -8.97 7.60 11.97
C VAL A 123 -7.84 8.20 11.13
N VAL A 124 -6.62 7.73 11.35
CA VAL A 124 -5.45 8.06 10.55
C VAL A 124 -5.14 6.85 9.68
N VAL A 125 -5.06 7.07 8.38
CA VAL A 125 -4.61 6.06 7.43
C VAL A 125 -3.27 6.51 6.88
N THR A 126 -2.25 5.66 7.00
CA THR A 126 -0.90 5.94 6.49
C THR A 126 -0.60 4.97 5.35
N PHE A 127 -0.25 5.55 4.20
CA PHE A 127 0.18 4.84 3.01
C PHE A 127 1.68 5.08 2.82
N ASP A 128 2.47 4.03 2.94
CA ASP A 128 3.92 4.06 2.78
C ASP A 128 4.30 3.12 1.63
N GLY A 129 4.55 3.70 0.46
CA GLY A 129 4.88 2.96 -0.75
C GLY A 129 6.22 3.39 -1.32
N LYS A 130 6.97 2.42 -1.83
CA LYS A 130 8.24 2.67 -2.52
C LYS A 130 8.04 3.54 -3.75
N TYR A 131 8.85 4.59 -3.89
CA TYR A 131 8.89 5.40 -5.10
C TYR A 131 9.53 4.64 -6.27
N LEU A 132 8.87 4.69 -7.43
CA LEU A 132 9.31 4.06 -8.68
C LEU A 132 9.37 5.14 -9.78
N PRO A 133 10.56 5.55 -10.23
CA PRO A 133 10.69 6.52 -11.32
C PRO A 133 10.33 5.88 -12.65
N TYR A 134 9.76 6.68 -13.56
CA TYR A 134 9.59 6.25 -14.94
C TYR A 134 10.92 6.29 -15.70
N SER A 135 11.17 5.26 -16.50
CA SER A 135 12.35 5.17 -17.35
C SER A 135 12.01 5.53 -18.78
N GLU A 136 12.77 6.46 -19.36
CA GLU A 136 12.73 6.71 -20.80
C GLU A 136 13.22 5.48 -21.56
N GLN A 137 12.41 4.99 -22.50
CA GLN A 137 12.82 3.91 -23.37
C GLN A 137 13.80 4.43 -24.43
N ARG A 138 15.09 4.15 -24.25
CA ARG A 138 16.10 4.45 -25.27
C ARG A 138 16.15 3.34 -26.32
N SER A 139 16.22 3.73 -27.59
CA SER A 139 16.32 2.81 -28.73
C SER A 139 17.51 1.86 -28.64
N ASP A 140 18.59 2.28 -27.98
CA ASP A 140 19.83 1.51 -27.81
C ASP A 140 19.63 0.25 -26.94
N HIS A 141 18.61 0.24 -26.07
CA HIS A 141 18.26 -0.91 -25.21
C HIS A 141 17.13 -1.77 -25.80
N MET A 142 16.62 -1.42 -26.99
CA MET A 142 15.52 -2.12 -27.63
C MET A 142 16.04 -3.36 -28.38
N MET A 143 15.99 -4.50 -27.69
CA MET A 143 16.49 -5.80 -28.18
C MET A 143 15.80 -6.32 -29.47
N SER A 144 14.74 -5.67 -29.95
CA SER A 144 13.98 -6.11 -31.13
C SER A 144 14.58 -5.71 -32.49
N ARG A 145 15.65 -4.88 -32.52
CA ARG A 145 16.19 -4.33 -33.79
C ARG A 145 17.52 -4.94 -34.27
N LEU A 146 18.07 -5.96 -33.61
CA LEU A 146 19.43 -6.47 -33.89
C LEU A 146 19.55 -7.58 -34.95
N THR A 147 18.46 -8.00 -35.61
CA THR A 147 18.52 -9.02 -36.67
C THR A 147 17.79 -8.61 -37.94
N ARG A 148 18.36 -7.65 -38.69
CA ARG A 148 18.23 -7.58 -40.15
C ARG A 148 19.60 -7.26 -40.76
N LYS A 149 20.55 -8.18 -40.63
CA LYS A 149 21.63 -8.27 -41.61
C LYS A 149 21.03 -8.98 -42.82
N THR A 150 20.74 -8.18 -43.84
CA THR A 150 20.40 -8.60 -45.20
C THR A 150 21.44 -9.59 -45.71
N SER A 151 20.97 -10.76 -46.14
CA SER A 151 21.73 -11.70 -46.97
C SER A 151 21.70 -11.27 -48.43
#